data_AF-A0A2E7MAT6-F1
#
_entry.id   AF-A0A2E7MAT6-F1
#
_cell.length_a   1.000
_cell.length_b   1.000
_cell.length_c   1.000
_cell.angle_alpha   90.00
_cell.angle_beta   90.00
_cell.angle_gamma   90.00
#
_symmetry.space_group_name_H-M   'P 1'
#
loop_
_entity.id
_entity.type
_entity.pdbx_description
1 polymer ?
#
loop_
_entity_poly.entity_id
_entity_poly.type
_entity_poly.pdbx_seq_one_letter_code
_entity_poly.pdbx_strand_id
1 'polypeptide(L)'
;MRFLRNLLALSCCLGLGVWACEGDYEGASPNDCTDQADNDGDGLWDCNDTGCMDSPACTGDDDDSAGDDDDDTTHDPNDLDGDGYSVPDDCDDGNPWVHPDADESCNGIDDNCNSQIDEGMPDTDKDAYDICNDCDDTNSDIFPHAPEACDGVDSDCDGLVQGDELDYDEDGYVQCEEWVGDKEGVLGGNDCDPSSPEVYPGADESCDDNVDTDCDGDTLDDCPDTDGNGVPDEAQVDFDNDGYTRFDDCDDENPSAHPGATELCNGEDDDCDGFILSDELDADGDGSFACEDCDDEDEDVHPGAIESDCSDGMDYNCDGSGGSQDVDEDGVAACEGDCDDGDPANAPDQEEICDEQDNNCDGQIDEDLEDCP
;
A
#
# COMPACT_ATOMS: atom_id res chain seq x y z
N MET A 1 -29.20 -24.99 -54.59
CA MET A 1 -30.48 -24.25 -54.68
C MET A 1 -30.15 -22.81 -54.28
N ARG A 2 -30.08 -21.84 -55.21
CA ARG A 2 -31.13 -20.84 -55.53
C ARG A 2 -31.66 -20.19 -54.23
N PHE A 3 -31.54 -18.88 -53.92
CA PHE A 3 -31.64 -17.59 -54.65
C PHE A 3 -30.82 -16.52 -53.87
N LEU A 4 -30.08 -15.53 -54.41
CA LEU A 4 -30.35 -14.36 -55.29
C LEU A 4 -31.00 -13.12 -54.61
N ARG A 5 -30.26 -11.99 -54.62
CA ARG A 5 -30.58 -10.52 -54.52
C ARG A 5 -29.80 -9.85 -53.37
N ASN A 6 -29.12 -8.70 -53.50
CA ASN A 6 -29.17 -7.62 -54.50
C ASN A 6 -27.82 -6.84 -54.55
N LEU A 7 -27.31 -6.61 -55.76
CA LEU A 7 -26.37 -5.52 -56.08
C LEU A 7 -27.11 -4.18 -56.06
N LEU A 8 -26.46 -3.08 -55.66
CA LEU A 8 -26.21 -1.87 -56.49
C LEU A 8 -25.75 -0.71 -55.58
N ALA A 9 -24.43 -0.53 -55.51
CA ALA A 9 -23.84 0.77 -55.19
C ALA A 9 -22.84 1.10 -56.32
N LEU A 10 -22.85 2.37 -56.72
CA LEU A 10 -21.89 3.03 -57.61
C LEU A 10 -21.92 2.65 -59.10
N SER A 11 -22.71 3.41 -59.85
CA SER A 11 -22.35 3.81 -61.21
C SER A 11 -23.09 5.09 -61.61
N CYS A 12 -22.47 6.25 -61.42
CA CYS A 12 -22.54 7.34 -62.42
C CYS A 12 -21.53 8.47 -62.11
N CYS A 13 -20.35 8.40 -62.72
CA CYS A 13 -19.56 9.59 -63.05
C CYS A 13 -19.01 9.38 -64.45
N LEU A 14 -19.66 9.97 -65.46
CA LEU A 14 -19.07 10.15 -66.78
C LEU A 14 -19.82 11.30 -67.49
N GLY A 15 -19.10 12.39 -67.78
CA GLY A 15 -19.46 13.27 -68.90
C GLY A 15 -19.50 14.77 -68.59
N LEU A 16 -18.35 15.42 -68.80
CA LEU A 16 -18.14 16.78 -69.29
C LEU A 16 -19.40 17.61 -69.65
N GLY A 17 -19.52 18.79 -69.04
CA GLY A 17 -20.26 19.92 -69.62
C GLY A 17 -21.04 20.72 -68.59
N VAL A 18 -20.51 21.90 -68.26
CA VAL A 18 -21.20 22.94 -67.48
C VAL A 18 -22.54 23.25 -68.14
N TRP A 19 -23.62 22.84 -67.46
CA TRP A 19 -24.93 23.49 -67.50
C TRP A 19 -25.44 23.45 -66.08
N ALA A 20 -25.79 24.63 -65.58
CA ALA A 20 -26.21 24.88 -64.22
C ALA A 20 -27.37 23.95 -63.83
N CYS A 21 -27.34 23.44 -62.59
CA CYS A 21 -28.59 23.23 -61.87
C CYS A 21 -29.05 24.64 -61.47
N GLU A 22 -29.80 25.29 -62.35
CA GLU A 22 -30.83 26.23 -61.93
C GLU A 22 -31.99 25.37 -61.38
N GLY A 23 -32.45 25.53 -60.14
CA GLY A 23 -31.99 26.46 -59.12
C GLY A 23 -32.55 26.16 -57.74
N ASP A 24 -31.90 26.77 -56.75
CA ASP A 24 -32.43 26.96 -55.41
C ASP A 24 -33.59 27.97 -55.52
N TYR A 25 -34.83 27.53 -55.32
CA TYR A 25 -35.98 28.43 -55.33
C TYR A 25 -37.16 27.87 -54.50
N GLU A 26 -37.31 28.32 -53.25
CA GLU A 26 -38.53 29.07 -52.93
C GLU A 26 -38.47 30.52 -53.47
N GLY A 27 -38.60 30.66 -54.80
CA GLY A 27 -39.18 31.84 -55.45
C GLY A 27 -38.39 32.54 -56.58
N ALA A 28 -39.02 32.64 -57.76
CA ALA A 28 -38.77 33.70 -58.76
C ALA A 28 -40.04 34.28 -59.43
N SER A 29 -41.22 33.68 -59.21
CA SER A 29 -42.40 34.38 -58.73
C SER A 29 -43.69 33.56 -58.83
N PRO A 30 -44.66 33.77 -57.90
CA PRO A 30 -44.57 34.83 -56.89
C PRO A 30 -44.86 34.37 -55.46
N ASN A 31 -43.77 34.02 -54.77
CA ASN A 31 -43.46 34.46 -53.40
C ASN A 31 -44.61 34.45 -52.41
N ASP A 32 -45.24 33.30 -52.23
CA ASP A 32 -46.06 33.11 -51.05
C ASP A 32 -45.29 32.21 -50.08
N CYS A 33 -44.31 32.77 -49.35
CA CYS A 33 -43.66 32.09 -48.22
C CYS A 33 -44.61 32.02 -47.01
N THR A 34 -45.92 31.94 -47.24
CA THR A 34 -46.98 31.89 -46.24
C THR A 34 -48.12 30.92 -46.60
N ASP A 35 -47.94 30.09 -47.64
CA ASP A 35 -49.00 29.21 -48.17
C ASP A 35 -48.84 27.71 -47.86
N GLN A 36 -47.81 27.34 -47.09
CA GLN A 36 -47.53 25.97 -46.63
C GLN A 36 -47.42 24.95 -47.77
N ALA A 37 -46.85 25.37 -48.89
CA ALA A 37 -46.70 24.53 -50.07
C ALA A 37 -45.24 24.35 -50.47
N ASP A 38 -44.83 23.08 -50.58
CA ASP A 38 -43.55 22.63 -51.16
C ASP A 38 -43.49 22.90 -52.66
N ASN A 39 -43.20 24.15 -53.02
CA ASN A 39 -43.38 24.64 -54.39
C ASN A 39 -42.23 24.20 -55.32
N ASP A 40 -41.07 23.80 -54.78
CA ASP A 40 -39.94 23.23 -55.52
C ASP A 40 -39.73 21.73 -55.29
N GLY A 41 -40.43 21.13 -54.32
CA GLY A 41 -40.55 19.68 -54.15
C GLY A 41 -39.38 19.05 -53.41
N ASP A 42 -38.65 19.81 -52.61
CA ASP A 42 -37.49 19.35 -51.87
C ASP A 42 -37.83 18.82 -50.45
N GLY A 43 -39.07 19.02 -50.02
CA GLY A 43 -39.62 18.57 -48.75
C GLY A 43 -39.58 19.62 -47.63
N LEU A 44 -39.13 20.84 -47.92
CA LEU A 44 -39.13 22.00 -47.02
C LEU A 44 -40.15 23.03 -47.52
N TRP A 45 -40.91 23.64 -46.60
CA TRP A 45 -42.03 24.53 -46.93
C TRP A 45 -41.79 25.90 -46.27
N ASP A 46 -42.07 26.99 -46.97
CA ASP A 46 -42.04 28.37 -46.47
C ASP A 46 -40.71 28.73 -45.76
N CYS A 47 -40.75 29.21 -44.51
CA CYS A 47 -39.56 29.70 -43.78
C CYS A 47 -38.57 28.59 -43.37
N ASN A 48 -38.96 27.32 -43.46
CA ASN A 48 -38.05 26.19 -43.31
C ASN A 48 -37.27 25.90 -44.60
N ASP A 49 -37.65 26.52 -45.72
CA ASP A 49 -36.92 26.44 -46.98
C ASP A 49 -35.83 27.52 -47.09
N THR A 50 -34.67 27.10 -47.61
CA THR A 50 -33.48 27.97 -47.76
C THR A 50 -33.73 29.13 -48.73
N GLY A 51 -34.65 28.98 -49.67
CA GLY A 51 -35.08 29.99 -50.63
C GLY A 51 -35.96 31.10 -50.06
N CYS A 52 -36.63 30.86 -48.91
CA CYS A 52 -37.49 31.85 -48.24
C CYS A 52 -36.86 32.50 -46.99
N MET A 53 -35.65 32.10 -46.59
CA MET A 53 -34.96 32.62 -45.39
C MET A 53 -34.77 34.14 -45.36
N ASP A 54 -34.61 34.79 -46.51
CA ASP A 54 -34.45 36.26 -46.61
C ASP A 54 -35.79 36.98 -46.91
N SER A 55 -36.92 36.27 -46.90
CA SER A 55 -38.24 36.83 -47.16
C SER A 55 -38.70 37.71 -45.98
N PRO A 56 -39.36 38.85 -46.22
CA PRO A 56 -39.94 39.68 -45.16
C PRO A 56 -40.99 38.96 -44.28
N ALA A 57 -41.55 37.85 -44.76
CA ALA A 57 -42.45 36.99 -43.97
C ALA A 57 -41.68 36.13 -42.94
N CYS A 58 -40.38 35.93 -43.14
CA CYS A 58 -39.49 35.13 -42.30
C CYS A 58 -38.41 35.98 -41.60
N THR A 59 -38.38 37.29 -41.86
CA THR A 59 -37.37 38.23 -41.31
C THR A 59 -38.09 39.31 -40.51
N GLY A 60 -38.53 38.95 -39.31
CA GLY A 60 -39.22 39.89 -38.42
C GLY A 60 -39.81 39.30 -37.15
N ASP A 61 -39.99 37.98 -37.09
CA ASP A 61 -40.56 37.31 -35.93
C ASP A 61 -39.61 36.16 -35.54
N ASP A 62 -39.26 36.13 -34.27
CA ASP A 62 -38.50 35.06 -33.63
C ASP A 62 -39.42 33.90 -33.20
N ASP A 63 -40.63 33.83 -33.79
CA ASP A 63 -41.67 32.85 -33.50
C ASP A 63 -42.19 32.25 -34.81
N ASP A 64 -42.06 30.94 -34.91
CA ASP A 64 -42.55 30.15 -36.02
C ASP A 64 -44.10 30.15 -36.06
N SER A 65 -44.62 30.46 -37.25
CA SER A 65 -45.95 30.06 -37.78
C SER A 65 -47.19 30.88 -37.38
N ALA A 66 -47.64 31.70 -38.33
CA ALA A 66 -49.03 32.11 -38.45
C ALA A 66 -49.94 30.89 -38.68
N GLY A 67 -50.36 30.24 -37.60
CA GLY A 67 -51.27 29.09 -37.65
C GLY A 67 -51.18 28.14 -36.46
N ASP A 68 -50.14 28.21 -35.64
CA ASP A 68 -50.18 27.59 -34.32
C ASP A 68 -50.46 28.66 -33.28
N ASP A 69 -51.51 28.40 -32.53
CA ASP A 69 -52.03 29.28 -31.52
C ASP A 69 -50.94 29.54 -30.47
N ASP A 70 -50.67 30.82 -30.22
CA ASP A 70 -50.18 31.37 -28.96
C ASP A 70 -51.17 31.05 -27.81
N ASP A 71 -51.47 29.77 -27.61
CA ASP A 71 -52.10 29.18 -26.44
C ASP A 71 -51.32 27.92 -26.05
N ASP A 72 -50.00 28.06 -25.91
CA ASP A 72 -49.36 27.40 -24.79
C ASP A 72 -49.24 28.37 -23.62
N THR A 73 -50.36 28.53 -22.93
CA THR A 73 -50.41 29.10 -21.59
C THR A 73 -49.89 28.14 -20.51
N THR A 74 -49.04 27.16 -20.82
CA THR A 74 -48.50 26.20 -19.83
C THR A 74 -47.03 26.37 -19.45
N HIS A 75 -46.26 27.28 -20.05
CA HIS A 75 -45.03 27.71 -19.37
C HIS A 75 -45.43 28.64 -18.22
N ASP A 76 -45.74 28.04 -17.08
CA ASP A 76 -45.85 28.76 -15.82
C ASP A 76 -44.53 29.53 -15.67
N PRO A 77 -44.53 30.87 -15.59
CA PRO A 77 -43.29 31.63 -15.41
C PRO A 77 -42.56 31.32 -14.10
N ASN A 78 -43.14 30.48 -13.24
CA ASN A 78 -42.54 29.95 -12.03
C ASN A 78 -42.05 28.50 -12.16
N ASP A 79 -42.21 27.86 -13.32
CA ASP A 79 -41.62 26.56 -13.66
C ASP A 79 -40.32 26.84 -14.45
N LEU A 80 -39.17 26.79 -13.76
CA LEU A 80 -37.90 27.24 -14.34
C LEU A 80 -37.20 26.18 -15.21
N ASP A 81 -37.56 24.91 -15.11
CA ASP A 81 -36.94 23.80 -15.85
C ASP A 81 -37.85 23.15 -16.91
N GLY A 82 -39.13 23.47 -16.89
CA GLY A 82 -40.11 23.12 -17.91
C GLY A 82 -40.67 21.70 -17.80
N ASP A 83 -40.63 21.08 -16.62
CA ASP A 83 -41.20 19.75 -16.39
C ASP A 83 -42.72 19.76 -16.08
N GLY A 84 -43.29 20.96 -15.93
CA GLY A 84 -44.72 21.19 -15.66
C GLY A 84 -45.06 21.28 -14.17
N TYR A 85 -44.07 21.23 -13.28
CA TYR A 85 -44.19 21.45 -11.84
C TYR A 85 -43.51 22.76 -11.43
N SER A 86 -43.91 23.30 -10.28
CA SER A 86 -43.25 24.49 -9.73
C SER A 86 -43.32 24.51 -8.21
N VAL A 87 -42.46 25.31 -7.59
CA VAL A 87 -42.50 25.52 -6.13
C VAL A 87 -43.89 26.00 -5.67
N PRO A 88 -44.51 25.37 -4.65
CA PRO A 88 -43.88 24.50 -3.65
C PRO A 88 -44.04 23.00 -3.88
N ASP A 89 -44.68 22.57 -4.98
CA ASP A 89 -44.91 21.13 -5.24
C ASP A 89 -43.65 20.48 -5.82
N ASP A 90 -42.87 21.24 -6.59
CA ASP A 90 -41.51 20.91 -7.00
C ASP A 90 -40.49 21.33 -5.91
N CYS A 91 -39.61 20.40 -5.55
CA CYS A 91 -38.58 20.57 -4.54
C CYS A 91 -37.23 21.04 -5.11
N ASP A 92 -36.99 20.96 -6.43
CA ASP A 92 -35.86 21.54 -7.16
C ASP A 92 -36.26 22.01 -8.56
N ASP A 93 -36.96 23.15 -8.63
CA ASP A 93 -37.44 23.87 -9.83
C ASP A 93 -36.40 24.16 -10.93
N GLY A 94 -35.12 23.88 -10.67
CA GLY A 94 -34.04 24.01 -11.65
C GLY A 94 -33.63 22.68 -12.29
N ASN A 95 -34.28 21.58 -11.95
CA ASN A 95 -33.94 20.23 -12.37
C ASN A 95 -35.19 19.44 -12.83
N PRO A 96 -35.39 19.26 -14.16
CA PRO A 96 -36.62 18.71 -14.73
C PRO A 96 -36.79 17.19 -14.50
N TRP A 97 -35.96 16.61 -13.65
CA TRP A 97 -36.03 15.22 -13.21
C TRP A 97 -36.45 15.10 -11.74
N VAL A 98 -36.63 16.22 -11.04
CA VAL A 98 -37.00 16.29 -9.63
C VAL A 98 -38.38 16.94 -9.54
N HIS A 99 -39.41 16.12 -9.47
CA HIS A 99 -40.80 16.58 -9.44
C HIS A 99 -41.74 15.49 -8.88
N PRO A 100 -42.93 15.82 -8.35
CA PRO A 100 -43.84 14.87 -7.70
C PRO A 100 -44.15 13.53 -8.41
N ASP A 101 -44.08 13.50 -9.75
CA ASP A 101 -44.32 12.31 -10.58
C ASP A 101 -43.04 11.59 -11.05
N ALA A 102 -41.86 11.97 -10.56
CA ALA A 102 -40.60 11.35 -10.94
C ALA A 102 -40.48 9.94 -10.35
N ASP A 103 -39.72 9.07 -11.04
CA ASP A 103 -39.27 7.80 -10.47
C ASP A 103 -37.96 8.05 -9.72
N GLU A 104 -37.80 7.47 -8.53
CA GLU A 104 -36.56 7.60 -7.75
C GLU A 104 -35.37 6.95 -8.47
N SER A 105 -34.20 7.57 -8.35
CA SER A 105 -32.90 7.07 -8.81
C SER A 105 -31.90 7.16 -7.67
N CYS A 106 -31.02 6.18 -7.45
CA CYS A 106 -30.00 6.21 -6.38
C CYS A 106 -28.99 7.37 -6.52
N ASN A 107 -29.41 8.58 -6.17
CA ASN A 107 -28.65 9.81 -6.36
C ASN A 107 -28.63 10.66 -5.07
N GLY A 108 -29.32 10.22 -4.02
CA GLY A 108 -29.41 10.92 -2.74
C GLY A 108 -30.31 12.16 -2.77
N ILE A 109 -31.18 12.26 -3.76
CA ILE A 109 -32.17 13.33 -3.97
C ILE A 109 -33.56 12.70 -3.83
N ASP A 110 -34.49 13.42 -3.22
CA ASP A 110 -35.92 13.08 -3.23
C ASP A 110 -36.48 13.46 -4.60
N ASP A 111 -36.29 12.60 -5.61
CA ASP A 111 -36.65 12.91 -7.00
C ASP A 111 -38.15 13.17 -7.13
N ASN A 112 -38.99 12.47 -6.35
CA ASN A 112 -40.45 12.63 -6.42
C ASN A 112 -41.05 13.56 -5.35
N CYS A 113 -40.23 14.35 -4.68
CA CYS A 113 -40.62 15.34 -3.67
C CYS A 113 -41.60 14.82 -2.59
N ASN A 114 -41.52 13.53 -2.22
CA ASN A 114 -42.41 12.90 -1.24
C ASN A 114 -41.88 13.00 0.21
N SER A 115 -40.74 13.67 0.41
CA SER A 115 -39.98 13.81 1.66
C SER A 115 -39.30 12.53 2.15
N GLN A 116 -39.07 11.60 1.25
CA GLN A 116 -38.27 10.42 1.47
C GLN A 116 -37.23 10.41 0.30
N ILE A 117 -36.04 9.84 0.50
CA ILE A 117 -34.95 9.84 -0.48
C ILE A 117 -34.70 8.41 -0.96
N ASP A 118 -34.70 8.19 -2.27
CA ASP A 118 -34.37 6.90 -2.93
C ASP A 118 -35.31 5.73 -2.55
N GLU A 119 -36.61 5.94 -2.32
CA GLU A 119 -37.55 4.87 -1.91
C GLU A 119 -38.09 4.00 -3.05
N GLY A 120 -38.56 2.81 -2.68
CA GLY A 120 -39.27 1.92 -3.60
C GLY A 120 -38.35 1.21 -4.59
N MET A 121 -37.05 1.27 -4.30
CA MET A 121 -36.00 0.59 -5.03
C MET A 121 -36.13 -0.93 -4.95
N PRO A 122 -35.70 -1.65 -6.00
CA PRO A 122 -35.68 -3.10 -5.97
C PRO A 122 -34.63 -3.59 -4.96
N ASP A 123 -35.04 -4.60 -4.21
CA ASP A 123 -34.20 -5.49 -3.41
C ASP A 123 -34.28 -6.85 -4.12
N THR A 124 -33.24 -7.18 -4.87
CA THR A 124 -33.26 -8.31 -5.82
C THR A 124 -33.04 -9.65 -5.12
N ASP A 125 -32.15 -9.71 -4.14
CA ASP A 125 -31.78 -10.94 -3.42
C ASP A 125 -32.52 -11.15 -2.07
N LYS A 126 -33.14 -10.11 -1.52
CA LYS A 126 -34.02 -10.10 -0.32
C LYS A 126 -33.30 -10.20 1.01
N ASP A 127 -32.13 -9.59 1.10
CA ASP A 127 -31.37 -9.40 2.33
C ASP A 127 -31.86 -8.19 3.18
N ALA A 128 -32.78 -7.38 2.62
CA ALA A 128 -33.38 -6.16 3.14
C ALA A 128 -32.59 -4.86 2.93
N TYR A 129 -31.53 -4.90 2.13
CA TYR A 129 -30.90 -3.75 1.52
C TYR A 129 -31.36 -3.68 0.05
N ASP A 130 -31.50 -2.47 -0.47
CA ASP A 130 -31.88 -2.26 -1.86
C ASP A 130 -30.66 -1.90 -2.69
N ILE A 131 -30.82 -1.85 -4.01
CA ILE A 131 -29.75 -1.49 -4.95
C ILE A 131 -29.02 -0.16 -4.66
N CYS A 132 -29.58 0.73 -3.83
CA CYS A 132 -28.89 1.96 -3.44
C CYS A 132 -27.99 1.80 -2.22
N ASN A 133 -28.27 0.81 -1.37
CA ASN A 133 -27.57 0.58 -0.12
C ASN A 133 -26.76 -0.73 -0.12
N ASP A 134 -26.86 -1.54 -1.16
CA ASP A 134 -26.14 -2.79 -1.34
C ASP A 134 -25.09 -2.66 -2.46
N CYS A 135 -23.86 -3.11 -2.19
CA CYS A 135 -22.78 -3.13 -3.15
C CYS A 135 -22.87 -4.31 -4.16
N ASP A 136 -23.66 -5.36 -3.87
CA ASP A 136 -24.09 -6.39 -4.81
C ASP A 136 -25.51 -6.91 -4.50
N ASP A 137 -26.53 -6.14 -4.92
CA ASP A 137 -27.98 -6.47 -4.81
C ASP A 137 -28.39 -7.84 -5.41
N THR A 138 -27.46 -8.56 -6.05
CA THR A 138 -27.73 -9.90 -6.58
C THR A 138 -27.28 -11.03 -5.65
N ASN A 139 -26.61 -10.71 -4.55
CA ASN A 139 -26.01 -11.66 -3.62
C ASN A 139 -26.30 -11.31 -2.14
N SER A 140 -27.23 -12.06 -1.54
CA SER A 140 -27.70 -11.80 -0.17
C SER A 140 -26.68 -12.00 0.97
N ASP A 141 -25.46 -12.40 0.63
CA ASP A 141 -24.34 -12.52 1.55
C ASP A 141 -23.43 -11.26 1.53
N ILE A 142 -23.65 -10.35 0.58
CA ILE A 142 -22.94 -9.07 0.43
C ILE A 142 -23.94 -7.96 0.76
N PHE A 143 -23.71 -7.21 1.84
CA PHE A 143 -24.55 -6.09 2.28
C PHE A 143 -23.90 -5.31 3.43
N PRO A 144 -24.32 -4.07 3.73
CA PRO A 144 -23.77 -3.29 4.82
C PRO A 144 -23.67 -4.02 6.17
N HIS A 145 -22.44 -4.14 6.69
CA HIS A 145 -22.10 -4.87 7.92
C HIS A 145 -22.30 -6.41 7.87
N ALA A 146 -22.28 -7.01 6.68
CA ALA A 146 -22.18 -8.46 6.56
C ALA A 146 -20.87 -8.98 7.19
N PRO A 147 -20.83 -10.22 7.67
CA PRO A 147 -19.56 -10.84 8.04
C PRO A 147 -18.73 -11.12 6.79
N GLU A 148 -17.47 -10.69 6.81
CA GLU A 148 -16.52 -11.00 5.75
C GLU A 148 -16.14 -12.48 5.74
N ALA A 149 -16.18 -13.07 4.54
CA ALA A 149 -15.63 -14.39 4.25
C ALA A 149 -14.18 -14.25 3.78
N CYS A 150 -13.40 -15.33 3.85
CA CYS A 150 -12.04 -15.39 3.29
C CYS A 150 -12.12 -15.68 1.77
N ASP A 151 -12.57 -14.70 0.98
CA ASP A 151 -12.81 -14.85 -0.46
C ASP A 151 -12.42 -13.64 -1.33
N GLY A 152 -11.91 -12.58 -0.69
CA GLY A 152 -11.44 -11.37 -1.34
C GLY A 152 -12.56 -10.47 -1.85
N VAL A 153 -13.80 -10.68 -1.40
CA VAL A 153 -14.95 -9.83 -1.67
C VAL A 153 -15.21 -8.93 -0.47
N ASP A 154 -15.44 -7.64 -0.71
CA ASP A 154 -15.95 -6.70 0.30
C ASP A 154 -17.43 -7.02 0.54
N SER A 155 -17.70 -7.88 1.51
CA SER A 155 -19.05 -8.36 1.82
C SER A 155 -19.83 -7.33 2.62
N ASP A 156 -19.17 -6.47 3.39
CA ASP A 156 -19.79 -5.52 4.31
C ASP A 156 -19.97 -4.11 3.74
N CYS A 157 -19.56 -3.91 2.49
CA CYS A 157 -19.66 -2.70 1.68
C CYS A 157 -18.99 -1.47 2.30
N ASP A 158 -17.96 -1.64 3.14
CA ASP A 158 -17.21 -0.53 3.73
C ASP A 158 -16.09 0.03 2.80
N GLY A 159 -15.88 -0.64 1.66
CA GLY A 159 -14.89 -0.30 0.66
C GLY A 159 -13.51 -0.92 0.89
N LEU A 160 -13.38 -1.83 1.85
CA LEU A 160 -12.15 -2.50 2.23
C LEU A 160 -12.36 -4.02 2.23
N VAL A 161 -11.46 -4.72 1.56
CA VAL A 161 -11.26 -6.16 1.78
C VAL A 161 -10.41 -6.31 3.05
N GLN A 162 -10.66 -7.32 3.89
CA GLN A 162 -9.90 -7.48 5.13
C GLN A 162 -8.41 -7.69 4.83
N GLY A 163 -7.55 -7.22 5.75
CA GLY A 163 -6.10 -7.28 5.56
C GLY A 163 -5.55 -8.70 5.49
N ASP A 164 -6.18 -9.65 6.18
CA ASP A 164 -5.82 -11.07 6.18
C ASP A 164 -6.24 -11.83 4.91
N GLU A 165 -6.90 -11.16 3.96
CA GLU A 165 -7.22 -11.67 2.62
C GLU A 165 -6.30 -11.12 1.52
N LEU A 166 -5.26 -10.38 1.93
CA LEU A 166 -4.24 -9.85 1.06
C LEU A 166 -2.97 -10.68 1.19
N ASP A 167 -2.50 -11.13 0.04
CA ASP A 167 -1.20 -11.79 -0.13
C ASP A 167 -0.12 -10.68 -0.13
N TYR A 168 0.63 -10.59 0.97
CA TYR A 168 1.56 -9.49 1.24
C TYR A 168 2.99 -9.79 0.76
N ASP A 169 3.39 -11.05 0.70
CA ASP A 169 4.72 -11.51 0.30
C ASP A 169 4.75 -12.16 -1.10
N GLU A 170 3.60 -12.30 -1.74
CA GLU A 170 3.40 -12.76 -3.11
C GLU A 170 3.68 -14.27 -3.33
N ASP A 171 3.47 -15.10 -2.30
CA ASP A 171 3.57 -16.57 -2.43
C ASP A 171 2.26 -17.26 -2.88
N GLY A 172 1.17 -16.51 -2.89
CA GLY A 172 -0.17 -16.94 -3.27
C GLY A 172 -1.02 -17.47 -2.12
N TYR A 173 -0.59 -17.39 -0.86
CA TYR A 173 -1.40 -17.72 0.30
C TYR A 173 -1.75 -16.45 1.07
N VAL A 174 -2.86 -16.51 1.81
CA VAL A 174 -3.33 -15.40 2.65
C VAL A 174 -3.54 -15.88 4.07
N GLN A 175 -3.51 -14.95 5.02
CA GLN A 175 -3.56 -15.29 6.44
C GLN A 175 -4.92 -15.85 6.89
N CYS A 176 -6.02 -15.45 6.26
CA CYS A 176 -7.35 -15.87 6.68
C CYS A 176 -7.56 -17.39 6.58
N GLU A 177 -8.35 -17.92 7.51
CA GLU A 177 -8.61 -19.36 7.56
C GLU A 177 -9.54 -19.81 6.42
N GLU A 178 -9.18 -20.89 5.73
CA GLU A 178 -9.99 -21.55 4.69
C GLU A 178 -10.43 -20.61 3.55
N TRP A 179 -9.50 -20.27 2.67
CA TRP A 179 -9.80 -19.52 1.45
C TRP A 179 -10.87 -20.20 0.58
N VAL A 180 -11.98 -19.49 0.33
CA VAL A 180 -13.11 -19.93 -0.52
C VAL A 180 -13.30 -19.06 -1.77
N GLY A 181 -12.45 -18.05 -1.95
CA GLY A 181 -12.50 -17.14 -3.10
C GLY A 181 -11.90 -17.69 -4.39
N ASP A 182 -12.04 -16.91 -5.47
CA ASP A 182 -11.53 -17.23 -6.80
C ASP A 182 -10.61 -16.14 -7.40
N LYS A 183 -10.11 -15.24 -6.54
CA LYS A 183 -9.15 -14.18 -6.90
C LYS A 183 -7.91 -14.78 -7.55
N GLU A 184 -7.62 -14.33 -8.78
CA GLU A 184 -6.42 -14.74 -9.51
C GLU A 184 -5.16 -14.35 -8.71
N GLY A 185 -4.28 -15.32 -8.47
CA GLY A 185 -3.06 -15.14 -7.68
C GLY A 185 -3.14 -15.79 -6.30
N VAL A 186 -4.33 -15.92 -5.72
CA VAL A 186 -4.51 -16.58 -4.42
C VAL A 186 -4.84 -18.07 -4.62
N LEU A 187 -4.00 -18.92 -4.02
CA LEU A 187 -4.02 -20.38 -4.04
C LEU A 187 -4.73 -20.97 -2.82
N GLY A 188 -4.64 -20.29 -1.67
CA GLY A 188 -5.19 -20.78 -0.40
C GLY A 188 -5.11 -19.75 0.71
N GLY A 189 -5.57 -20.16 1.89
CA GLY A 189 -5.46 -19.40 3.14
C GLY A 189 -4.67 -20.20 4.19
N ASN A 190 -4.65 -19.75 5.44
CA ASN A 190 -3.83 -20.27 6.56
C ASN A 190 -2.32 -19.99 6.46
N ASP A 191 -1.92 -18.91 5.82
CA ASP A 191 -0.54 -18.44 5.92
C ASP A 191 -0.26 -17.88 7.35
N CYS A 192 0.76 -18.46 7.99
CA CYS A 192 1.16 -18.20 9.36
C CYS A 192 2.25 -17.13 9.49
N ASP A 193 2.92 -16.73 8.40
CA ASP A 193 3.83 -15.58 8.34
C ASP A 193 3.67 -14.80 7.02
N PRO A 194 2.74 -13.82 6.97
CA PRO A 194 2.44 -13.04 5.76
C PRO A 194 3.52 -12.03 5.36
N SER A 195 4.71 -12.15 5.93
CA SER A 195 5.87 -11.36 5.57
C SER A 195 6.97 -12.17 4.89
N SER A 196 6.78 -13.48 4.77
CA SER A 196 7.79 -14.44 4.37
C SER A 196 7.26 -15.35 3.25
N PRO A 197 7.67 -15.14 1.99
CA PRO A 197 7.18 -15.94 0.86
C PRO A 197 7.68 -17.39 0.87
N GLU A 198 8.53 -17.74 1.82
CA GLU A 198 8.97 -19.09 2.09
C GLU A 198 8.03 -19.85 3.04
N VAL A 199 7.18 -19.15 3.80
CA VAL A 199 6.30 -19.72 4.84
C VAL A 199 4.86 -19.76 4.34
N TYR A 200 4.37 -20.96 4.01
CA TYR A 200 2.99 -21.15 3.55
C TYR A 200 2.51 -22.59 3.73
N PRO A 201 1.18 -22.82 3.78
CA PRO A 201 0.59 -24.14 3.86
C PRO A 201 1.17 -25.18 2.88
N GLY A 202 1.86 -26.17 3.45
CA GLY A 202 2.49 -27.27 2.71
C GLY A 202 3.82 -26.91 2.02
N ALA A 203 4.51 -25.87 2.47
CA ALA A 203 5.94 -25.70 2.23
C ALA A 203 6.75 -26.87 2.83
N ASP A 204 8.02 -27.03 2.41
CA ASP A 204 8.91 -28.00 3.06
C ASP A 204 9.54 -27.35 4.30
N GLU A 205 9.55 -28.02 5.44
CA GLU A 205 10.17 -27.49 6.67
C GLU A 205 11.70 -27.34 6.57
N SER A 206 12.21 -26.23 7.11
CA SER A 206 13.63 -26.11 7.41
C SER A 206 13.92 -26.72 8.78
N CYS A 207 14.81 -27.71 8.82
CA CYS A 207 15.06 -28.47 10.04
C CYS A 207 15.96 -27.76 11.06
N ASP A 208 16.18 -26.45 10.90
CA ASP A 208 17.34 -25.77 11.45
C ASP A 208 17.08 -24.33 11.94
N ASP A 209 15.85 -23.83 11.82
CA ASP A 209 15.46 -22.49 12.25
C ASP A 209 14.25 -22.47 13.22
N ASN A 210 13.66 -23.63 13.52
CA ASN A 210 12.43 -23.78 14.32
C ASN A 210 11.26 -22.92 13.82
N VAL A 211 11.23 -22.58 12.53
CA VAL A 211 10.09 -21.94 11.89
C VAL A 211 9.09 -23.04 11.51
N ASP A 212 7.80 -22.73 11.62
CA ASP A 212 6.70 -23.57 11.14
C ASP A 212 6.41 -23.11 9.71
N THR A 213 7.22 -23.58 8.77
CA THR A 213 7.23 -23.12 7.38
C THR A 213 5.97 -23.58 6.65
N ASP A 214 5.42 -24.73 7.02
CA ASP A 214 4.26 -25.35 6.38
C ASP A 214 2.93 -25.04 7.08
N CYS A 215 2.98 -24.30 8.19
CA CYS A 215 1.85 -23.84 8.99
C CYS A 215 0.95 -24.97 9.53
N ASP A 216 1.49 -26.17 9.75
CA ASP A 216 0.75 -27.31 10.31
C ASP A 216 0.85 -27.42 11.84
N GLY A 217 1.75 -26.64 12.45
CA GLY A 217 1.99 -26.58 13.88
C GLY A 217 3.07 -27.54 14.38
N ASP A 218 3.83 -28.19 13.50
CA ASP A 218 4.94 -29.09 13.80
C ASP A 218 6.21 -28.73 13.00
N THR A 219 7.11 -27.96 13.62
CA THR A 219 8.33 -27.42 13.01
C THR A 219 9.37 -28.46 12.56
N LEU A 220 9.08 -29.76 12.65
CA LEU A 220 10.05 -30.85 12.37
C LEU A 220 9.42 -32.09 11.68
N ASP A 221 8.14 -32.13 11.28
CA ASP A 221 7.52 -33.37 10.75
C ASP A 221 8.07 -33.74 9.35
N ASP A 222 8.54 -32.76 8.57
CA ASP A 222 9.17 -32.99 7.26
C ASP A 222 10.69 -33.22 7.32
N CYS A 223 11.23 -33.34 8.53
CA CYS A 223 12.64 -33.57 8.78
C CYS A 223 12.97 -35.06 8.90
N PRO A 224 13.79 -35.64 8.00
CA PRO A 224 14.15 -37.05 8.09
C PRO A 224 14.94 -37.36 9.37
N ASP A 225 14.40 -38.24 10.21
CA ASP A 225 15.12 -38.88 11.33
C ASP A 225 15.39 -40.34 10.98
N THR A 226 16.59 -40.64 10.48
CA THR A 226 16.96 -41.99 10.04
C THR A 226 17.17 -42.95 11.22
N ASP A 227 17.56 -42.45 12.39
CA ASP A 227 17.92 -43.27 13.54
C ASP A 227 16.80 -43.42 14.59
N GLY A 228 15.76 -42.59 14.49
CA GLY A 228 14.55 -42.61 15.31
C GLY A 228 14.76 -42.05 16.72
N ASN A 229 15.75 -41.18 16.91
CA ASN A 229 16.06 -40.59 18.22
C ASN A 229 15.23 -39.33 18.54
N GLY A 230 14.45 -38.83 17.58
CA GLY A 230 13.62 -37.63 17.71
C GLY A 230 14.32 -36.32 17.36
N VAL A 231 15.49 -36.38 16.73
CA VAL A 231 16.26 -35.23 16.22
C VAL A 231 16.51 -35.46 14.72
N PRO A 232 16.18 -34.48 13.84
CA PRO A 232 16.48 -34.56 12.41
C PRO A 232 17.92 -34.93 12.10
N ASP A 233 18.15 -35.72 11.04
CA ASP A 233 19.49 -36.09 10.57
C ASP A 233 20.37 -34.86 10.28
N GLU A 234 19.77 -33.76 9.84
CA GLU A 234 20.46 -32.49 9.51
C GLU A 234 20.87 -31.70 10.75
N ALA A 235 20.12 -31.84 11.85
CA ALA A 235 20.40 -31.23 13.15
C ALA A 235 21.41 -32.03 14.00
N GLN A 236 21.88 -33.18 13.50
CA GLN A 236 22.92 -34.01 14.15
C GLN A 236 24.34 -33.71 13.66
N VAL A 237 24.52 -32.62 12.92
CA VAL A 237 25.84 -32.14 12.51
C VAL A 237 26.40 -31.27 13.63
N ASP A 238 27.69 -31.46 13.90
CA ASP A 238 28.53 -30.66 14.80
C ASP A 238 29.50 -29.92 13.88
N PHE A 239 29.21 -28.65 13.58
CA PHE A 239 29.90 -27.92 12.52
C PHE A 239 31.25 -27.36 12.99
N ASP A 240 31.33 -26.91 14.24
CA ASP A 240 32.54 -26.34 14.84
C ASP A 240 33.47 -27.36 15.54
N ASN A 241 32.99 -28.59 15.76
CA ASN A 241 33.67 -29.74 16.38
C ASN A 241 33.90 -29.60 17.89
N ASP A 242 33.03 -28.92 18.61
CA ASP A 242 33.06 -28.78 20.06
C ASP A 242 32.46 -30.00 20.82
N GLY A 243 31.69 -30.82 20.10
CA GLY A 243 31.06 -32.05 20.57
C GLY A 243 29.59 -31.91 20.97
N TYR A 244 29.01 -30.73 20.83
CA TYR A 244 27.58 -30.47 20.78
C TYR A 244 27.16 -30.41 19.31
N THR A 245 25.88 -30.67 19.06
CA THR A 245 25.32 -30.51 17.71
C THR A 245 24.42 -29.30 17.74
N ARG A 246 24.10 -28.75 16.57
CA ARG A 246 23.17 -27.62 16.40
C ARG A 246 21.85 -27.67 17.19
N PHE A 247 21.40 -28.85 17.61
CA PHE A 247 20.23 -28.98 18.47
C PHE A 247 20.47 -28.60 19.95
N ASP A 248 21.66 -28.90 20.47
CA ASP A 248 22.06 -28.57 21.85
C ASP A 248 22.86 -27.25 21.89
N ASP A 249 23.43 -26.84 20.76
CA ASP A 249 24.27 -25.66 20.58
C ASP A 249 23.46 -24.45 20.07
N CYS A 250 23.64 -23.29 20.69
CA CYS A 250 23.01 -22.03 20.33
C CYS A 250 23.75 -21.29 19.18
N ASP A 251 25.02 -21.60 18.92
CA ASP A 251 25.78 -21.17 17.74
C ASP A 251 26.78 -22.27 17.31
N ASP A 252 26.29 -23.24 16.52
CA ASP A 252 27.05 -24.40 16.01
C ASP A 252 28.23 -24.02 15.07
N GLU A 253 28.43 -22.73 14.76
CA GLU A 253 29.62 -22.23 14.07
C GLU A 253 30.72 -21.73 15.02
N ASN A 254 30.43 -21.62 16.33
CA ASN A 254 31.30 -21.06 17.35
C ASN A 254 31.59 -22.06 18.50
N PRO A 255 32.80 -22.65 18.55
CA PRO A 255 33.14 -23.69 19.54
C PRO A 255 33.25 -23.19 20.99
N SER A 256 32.93 -21.93 21.25
CA SER A 256 32.87 -21.34 22.58
C SER A 256 31.43 -21.13 23.06
N ALA A 257 30.44 -21.22 22.17
CA ALA A 257 29.03 -21.15 22.47
C ALA A 257 28.50 -22.60 22.54
N HIS A 258 28.20 -23.10 23.73
CA HIS A 258 27.68 -24.45 23.93
C HIS A 258 27.17 -24.67 25.37
N PRO A 259 26.32 -25.66 25.64
CA PRO A 259 25.82 -25.96 26.98
C PRO A 259 26.89 -26.02 28.08
N GLY A 260 26.82 -25.05 29.00
CA GLY A 260 27.74 -24.93 30.12
C GLY A 260 29.14 -24.40 29.76
N ALA A 261 29.26 -23.64 28.66
CA ALA A 261 30.40 -22.77 28.41
C ALA A 261 30.56 -21.70 29.51
N THR A 262 31.53 -20.82 29.34
CA THR A 262 31.70 -19.65 30.22
C THR A 262 31.33 -18.44 29.41
N GLU A 263 30.35 -17.69 29.90
CA GLU A 263 29.95 -16.40 29.34
C GLU A 263 31.14 -15.47 29.14
N LEU A 264 31.25 -14.95 27.91
CA LEU A 264 32.18 -13.93 27.49
C LEU A 264 31.45 -12.60 27.39
N CYS A 265 32.17 -11.50 27.60
CA CYS A 265 31.63 -10.15 27.42
C CYS A 265 31.44 -9.82 25.92
N ASN A 266 30.55 -10.53 25.22
CA ASN A 266 30.30 -10.42 23.79
C ASN A 266 28.80 -10.17 23.46
N GLY A 267 27.92 -10.22 24.45
CA GLY A 267 26.48 -10.00 24.29
C GLY A 267 25.72 -11.18 23.68
N GLU A 268 26.35 -12.35 23.59
CA GLU A 268 25.76 -13.61 23.14
C GLU A 268 25.48 -14.52 24.36
N ASP A 269 24.64 -15.54 24.19
CA ASP A 269 24.41 -16.58 25.22
C ASP A 269 25.42 -17.70 24.99
N ASP A 270 26.62 -17.61 25.56
CA ASP A 270 27.69 -18.58 25.28
C ASP A 270 27.41 -19.94 25.95
N ASP A 271 26.72 -20.00 27.09
CA ASP A 271 26.44 -21.25 27.79
C ASP A 271 25.11 -21.94 27.41
N CYS A 272 24.38 -21.34 26.47
CA CYS A 272 23.11 -21.79 25.90
C CYS A 272 22.04 -22.11 26.96
N ASP A 273 22.01 -21.38 28.08
CA ASP A 273 20.98 -21.55 29.12
C ASP A 273 19.73 -20.69 28.90
N GLY A 274 19.73 -19.88 27.84
CA GLY A 274 18.66 -18.99 27.42
C GLY A 274 18.71 -17.62 28.09
N PHE A 275 19.82 -17.25 28.74
CA PHE A 275 19.99 -15.98 29.43
C PHE A 275 21.35 -15.35 29.14
N ILE A 276 21.35 -14.29 28.31
CA ILE A 276 22.45 -13.33 28.30
C ILE A 276 22.56 -12.69 29.69
N LEU A 277 23.77 -12.61 30.25
CA LEU A 277 23.95 -12.07 31.59
C LEU A 277 23.60 -10.58 31.62
N SER A 278 23.14 -10.10 32.78
CA SER A 278 22.80 -8.68 32.93
C SER A 278 23.99 -7.75 32.81
N ASP A 279 25.20 -8.27 33.04
CA ASP A 279 26.47 -7.56 32.85
C ASP A 279 26.93 -7.53 31.38
N GLU A 280 26.22 -8.17 30.45
CA GLU A 280 26.50 -8.16 29.00
C GLU A 280 25.51 -7.30 28.23
N LEU A 281 24.84 -6.40 28.94
CA LEU A 281 23.94 -5.41 28.35
C LEU A 281 24.63 -4.04 28.40
N ASP A 282 24.37 -3.25 27.37
CA ASP A 282 24.72 -1.83 27.28
C ASP A 282 23.49 -1.03 27.74
N ALA A 283 23.50 -0.53 28.97
CA ALA A 283 22.31 0.08 29.57
C ALA A 283 22.17 1.59 29.27
N ASP A 284 23.25 2.29 28.95
CA ASP A 284 23.23 3.72 28.59
C ASP A 284 23.31 3.99 27.07
N GLY A 285 23.75 3.02 26.28
CA GLY A 285 23.73 3.03 24.82
C GLY A 285 25.01 3.53 24.16
N ASP A 286 26.16 3.53 24.84
CA ASP A 286 27.43 3.98 24.26
C ASP A 286 28.20 2.91 23.45
N GLY A 287 27.73 1.67 23.50
CA GLY A 287 28.29 0.53 22.79
C GLY A 287 29.25 -0.33 23.60
N SER A 288 29.42 -0.06 24.90
CA SER A 288 30.19 -0.88 25.84
C SER A 288 29.24 -1.71 26.71
N PHE A 289 29.59 -2.97 26.96
CA PHE A 289 28.80 -3.80 27.87
C PHE A 289 29.21 -3.54 29.31
N ALA A 290 28.27 -3.68 30.27
CA ALA A 290 28.53 -3.45 31.70
C ALA A 290 29.70 -4.27 32.32
N CYS A 291 30.13 -5.34 31.66
CA CYS A 291 31.29 -6.15 32.05
C CYS A 291 32.64 -5.49 31.72
N GLU A 292 32.66 -4.57 30.76
CA GLU A 292 33.82 -3.75 30.37
C GLU A 292 33.66 -2.27 30.78
N ASP A 293 32.42 -1.82 30.97
CA ASP A 293 32.08 -0.48 31.41
C ASP A 293 32.16 -0.33 32.94
N CYS A 294 32.88 0.70 33.39
CA CYS A 294 33.04 1.03 34.79
C CYS A 294 31.84 1.81 35.39
N ASP A 295 30.96 2.40 34.57
CA ASP A 295 29.67 2.99 34.95
C ASP A 295 28.63 2.95 33.80
N ASP A 296 28.10 1.76 33.49
CA ASP A 296 27.05 1.44 32.49
C ASP A 296 25.70 2.18 32.64
N GLU A 297 25.61 3.17 33.53
CA GLU A 297 24.45 4.07 33.63
C GLU A 297 24.76 5.48 33.04
N ASP A 298 25.96 5.72 32.49
CA ASP A 298 26.48 7.01 32.05
C ASP A 298 27.26 6.94 30.71
N GLU A 299 26.59 7.31 29.60
CA GLU A 299 27.13 7.29 28.21
C GLU A 299 28.46 8.04 27.98
N ASP A 300 28.93 8.82 28.96
CA ASP A 300 30.21 9.53 28.93
C ASP A 300 31.36 8.71 29.58
N VAL A 301 31.07 7.54 30.16
CA VAL A 301 32.00 6.68 30.90
C VAL A 301 32.07 5.32 30.22
N HIS A 302 33.14 5.05 29.47
CA HIS A 302 33.33 3.79 28.78
C HIS A 302 34.78 3.58 28.35
N PRO A 303 35.21 2.34 28.06
CA PRO A 303 36.51 2.06 27.44
C PRO A 303 36.83 3.01 26.28
N GLY A 304 37.96 3.72 26.38
CA GLY A 304 38.43 4.66 25.36
C GLY A 304 37.71 6.03 25.31
N ALA A 305 36.85 6.36 26.28
CA ALA A 305 36.32 7.71 26.41
C ALA A 305 37.44 8.75 26.64
N ILE A 306 37.13 10.04 26.47
CA ILE A 306 38.09 11.11 26.76
C ILE A 306 37.85 11.60 28.19
N GLU A 307 38.91 11.64 29.00
CA GLU A 307 38.89 12.30 30.31
C GLU A 307 38.66 13.81 30.19
N SER A 308 37.39 14.22 30.17
CA SER A 308 37.01 15.59 29.84
C SER A 308 37.13 16.59 31.00
N ASP A 309 37.13 16.13 32.26
CA ASP A 309 37.34 16.96 33.47
C ASP A 309 38.40 16.39 34.43
N CYS A 310 39.62 16.91 34.32
CA CYS A 310 40.74 16.62 35.22
C CYS A 310 40.52 16.91 36.73
N SER A 311 39.39 17.52 37.12
CA SER A 311 39.20 18.08 38.46
C SER A 311 38.40 17.21 39.41
N ASP A 312 37.62 16.26 38.89
CA ASP A 312 36.70 15.43 39.66
C ASP A 312 37.34 14.08 40.08
N GLY A 313 38.37 13.63 39.38
CA GLY A 313 39.05 12.37 39.67
C GLY A 313 38.30 11.15 39.15
N MET A 314 37.41 11.33 38.17
CA MET A 314 36.62 10.26 37.55
C MET A 314 37.41 9.61 36.42
N ASP A 315 37.39 8.28 36.39
CA ASP A 315 37.95 7.43 35.36
C ASP A 315 36.87 7.27 34.27
N TYR A 316 36.91 8.13 33.25
CA TYR A 316 35.92 8.12 32.19
C TYR A 316 36.21 7.02 31.15
N ASN A 317 37.47 6.62 31.00
CA ASN A 317 37.89 5.70 29.95
C ASN A 317 38.10 4.25 30.43
N CYS A 318 37.79 3.99 31.71
CA CYS A 318 37.89 2.72 32.41
C CYS A 318 39.29 2.06 32.36
N ASP A 319 40.35 2.87 32.22
CA ASP A 319 41.74 2.38 32.16
C ASP A 319 42.39 2.26 33.56
N GLY A 320 41.69 2.71 34.61
CA GLY A 320 42.16 2.69 35.99
C GLY A 320 42.87 3.96 36.43
N SER A 321 42.93 4.99 35.58
CA SER A 321 43.39 6.35 35.83
C SER A 321 42.22 7.33 35.60
N GLY A 322 42.27 8.54 36.20
CA GLY A 322 41.05 9.36 36.34
C GLY A 322 41.27 10.84 36.56
N GLY A 323 42.49 11.37 36.39
CA GLY A 323 42.76 12.72 36.90
C GLY A 323 44.07 13.38 36.54
N SER A 324 44.26 14.59 37.07
CA SER A 324 45.40 15.46 36.74
C SER A 324 46.75 15.02 37.33
N GLN A 325 46.89 13.78 37.81
CA GLN A 325 48.09 13.32 38.48
C GLN A 325 48.82 12.35 37.57
N ASP A 326 49.86 12.85 36.90
CA ASP A 326 50.91 12.06 36.23
C ASP A 326 51.53 11.05 37.22
N VAL A 327 51.03 9.80 37.22
CA VAL A 327 51.42 8.74 38.17
C VAL A 327 52.77 8.11 37.82
N ASP A 328 53.09 7.99 36.55
CA ASP A 328 54.29 7.36 36.03
C ASP A 328 55.49 8.31 35.79
N GLU A 329 55.26 9.62 35.93
CA GLU A 329 56.20 10.73 35.78
C GLU A 329 56.73 10.91 34.34
N ASP A 330 55.94 10.57 33.32
CA ASP A 330 56.28 10.73 31.90
C ASP A 330 56.09 12.18 31.40
N GLY A 331 55.24 12.94 32.08
CA GLY A 331 54.97 14.35 31.85
C GLY A 331 53.67 14.66 31.10
N VAL A 332 52.92 13.63 30.73
CA VAL A 332 51.49 13.64 30.39
C VAL A 332 50.76 13.06 31.61
N ALA A 333 49.52 13.48 31.84
CA ALA A 333 48.65 12.83 32.82
C ALA A 333 47.50 12.20 32.03
N ALA A 334 46.79 11.25 32.61
CA ALA A 334 45.56 10.66 32.05
C ALA A 334 44.70 11.71 31.30
N CYS A 335 44.42 12.84 31.97
CA CYS A 335 43.54 13.87 31.42
C CYS A 335 44.19 14.82 30.37
N GLU A 336 45.48 14.65 30.10
CA GLU A 336 46.23 15.30 29.03
C GLU A 336 46.42 14.37 27.81
N GLY A 337 45.78 13.19 27.81
CA GLY A 337 45.75 12.24 26.69
C GLY A 337 46.62 11.00 26.87
N ASP A 338 47.09 10.74 28.09
CA ASP A 338 47.77 9.50 28.45
C ASP A 338 46.75 8.36 28.55
N CYS A 339 47.03 7.24 27.90
CA CYS A 339 46.14 6.08 27.80
C CYS A 339 46.52 4.94 28.77
N ASP A 340 47.63 5.07 29.50
CA ASP A 340 47.98 4.24 30.65
C ASP A 340 48.92 5.04 31.57
N ASP A 341 48.33 5.86 32.45
CA ASP A 341 49.05 6.73 33.40
C ASP A 341 49.91 5.94 34.42
N GLY A 342 49.88 4.61 34.37
CA GLY A 342 50.74 3.69 35.11
C GLY A 342 52.02 3.25 34.38
N ASP A 343 52.12 3.48 33.07
CA ASP A 343 53.26 3.09 32.22
C ASP A 343 53.79 4.26 31.36
N PRO A 344 55.00 4.78 31.63
CA PRO A 344 55.55 5.95 30.95
C PRO A 344 55.99 5.66 29.49
N ALA A 345 55.66 4.48 28.98
CA ALA A 345 55.78 4.11 27.58
C ALA A 345 54.52 4.42 26.76
N ASN A 346 53.37 4.67 27.40
CA ASN A 346 52.06 4.76 26.78
C ASN A 346 51.50 6.19 26.88
N ALA A 347 51.97 7.08 26.00
CA ALA A 347 51.57 8.49 26.03
C ALA A 347 51.60 9.13 24.63
N PRO A 348 50.91 10.26 24.42
CA PRO A 348 50.94 10.98 23.15
C PRO A 348 52.35 11.29 22.65
N ASP A 349 52.55 11.18 21.33
CA ASP A 349 53.82 11.40 20.63
C ASP A 349 54.95 10.37 20.95
N GLN A 350 54.63 9.23 21.58
CA GLN A 350 55.56 8.09 21.68
C GLN A 350 55.63 7.29 20.36
N GLU A 351 56.58 6.35 20.26
CA GLU A 351 56.76 5.48 19.08
C GLU A 351 56.26 4.08 19.42
N GLU A 352 55.33 3.56 18.61
CA GLU A 352 54.80 2.20 18.76
C GLU A 352 55.89 1.13 18.84
N ILE A 353 55.68 0.16 19.73
CA ILE A 353 56.47 -1.05 19.85
C ILE A 353 55.55 -2.25 19.94
N CYS A 354 55.90 -3.34 19.24
CA CYS A 354 55.12 -4.60 19.21
C CYS A 354 54.98 -5.25 20.59
N ASP A 355 54.05 -4.77 21.40
CA ASP A 355 53.75 -5.26 22.74
C ASP A 355 52.26 -5.31 23.07
N GLU A 356 51.41 -5.18 22.04
CA GLU A 356 49.95 -5.25 22.12
C GLU A 356 49.33 -4.09 22.93
N GLN A 357 50.06 -2.98 23.10
CA GLN A 357 49.57 -1.76 23.72
C GLN A 357 49.55 -0.61 22.70
N ASP A 358 48.69 0.38 22.92
CA ASP A 358 48.71 1.64 22.16
C ASP A 358 49.73 2.57 22.82
N ASN A 359 50.98 2.57 22.34
CA ASN A 359 52.03 3.32 23.02
C ASN A 359 51.91 4.83 22.80
N ASN A 360 51.27 5.27 21.72
CA ASN A 360 51.16 6.67 21.34
C ASN A 360 49.78 7.30 21.57
N CYS A 361 48.84 6.53 22.11
CA CYS A 361 47.49 6.91 22.48
C CYS A 361 46.69 7.53 21.32
N ASP A 362 46.83 6.98 20.10
CA ASP A 362 46.04 7.41 18.93
C ASP A 362 44.76 6.58 18.70
N GLY A 363 44.52 5.57 19.53
CA GLY A 363 43.38 4.66 19.49
C GLY A 363 43.61 3.46 18.58
N GLN A 364 44.85 3.17 18.20
CA GLN A 364 45.25 1.97 17.46
C GLN A 364 46.37 1.27 18.20
N ILE A 365 46.39 -0.06 18.11
CA ILE A 365 47.41 -0.90 18.74
C ILE A 365 48.41 -1.33 17.68
N ASP A 366 49.71 -1.14 17.96
CA ASP A 366 50.84 -1.59 17.14
C ASP A 366 50.81 -1.13 15.66
N GLU A 367 50.24 0.04 15.38
CA GLU A 367 50.16 0.57 14.02
C GLU A 367 51.52 1.00 13.47
N ASP A 368 51.62 1.10 12.14
CA ASP A 368 52.85 1.41 11.42
C ASP A 368 54.04 0.44 11.66
N LEU A 369 53.82 -0.68 12.37
CA LEU A 369 54.79 -1.77 12.56
C LEU A 369 54.50 -2.93 11.60
N GLU A 370 55.21 -2.93 10.45
CA GLU A 370 55.21 -4.08 9.53
C GLU A 370 55.92 -5.28 10.21
N ASP A 371 55.15 -6.27 10.66
CA ASP A 371 55.57 -7.56 11.27
C ASP A 371 55.83 -7.55 12.80
N CYS A 372 54.77 -7.37 13.60
CA CYS A 372 54.80 -7.79 15.00
C CYS A 372 54.87 -9.34 15.12
N PRO A 373 55.83 -9.89 15.90
CA PRO A 373 56.27 -11.29 15.82
C PRO A 373 55.38 -12.35 16.48
#